data_AF-A0A7V9JVG8-F1
#
_entry.id   AF-A0A7V9JVG8-F1
#
_cell.length_a   1.000
_cell.length_b   1.000
_cell.length_c   1.000
_cell.angle_alpha   90.00
_cell.angle_beta   90.00
_cell.angle_gamma   90.00
#
_symmetry.space_group_name_H-M   'P 1'
#
loop_
_entity.id
_entity.type
_entity.pdbx_description
1 polymer ?
#
loop_
_entity_poly.entity_id
_entity_poly.type
_entity_poly.pdbx_seq_one_letter_code
_entity_poly.pdbx_strand_id
1 'polypeptide(L)'
;MSSPTKSGADPGNPAKSTASQANESCLQCHSRDRYISNWRGGKHDRNDVSCLSCHSVHHTKFSQSIAASHKRSVGNGSLDLTEVKSPESMLSSLTVDETCLRCHSDKRKAFLQRSTHLFRTENKIAKMNCASCHNPHGGEGPKMLQSRTLNETCFQCHAEKRGPFLWEHAPVQESCMTCHAPHGSNNAALLTRRTHQLCQVCHINMLARHQTVAGFDVFTFNRSCVNCHSQIHGSNHPSGKAFTR
;
A
#
# COMPACT_ATOMS: atom_id res chain seq x y z
N MET A 1 3.02 -46.39 -24.34
CA MET A 1 1.75 -45.76 -23.91
C MET A 1 1.87 -44.28 -24.21
N SER A 2 1.31 -43.86 -25.34
CA SER A 2 1.38 -42.50 -25.85
C SER A 2 0.36 -41.62 -25.12
N SER A 3 0.82 -40.60 -24.40
CA SER A 3 -0.07 -39.62 -23.78
C SER A 3 -0.58 -38.62 -24.83
N PRO A 4 -1.83 -38.14 -24.73
CA PRO A 4 -2.50 -37.43 -25.81
C PRO A 4 -2.03 -35.98 -25.89
N THR A 5 -1.88 -35.51 -27.13
CA THR A 5 -1.71 -34.12 -27.54
C THR A 5 -2.86 -33.26 -27.02
N LYS A 6 -2.61 -32.39 -26.05
CA LYS A 6 -3.54 -31.30 -25.71
C LYS A 6 -3.44 -30.20 -26.78
N SER A 7 -4.40 -30.22 -27.70
CA SER A 7 -4.76 -29.09 -28.55
C SER A 7 -5.25 -27.92 -27.70
N GLY A 8 -4.64 -26.73 -27.85
CA GLY A 8 -5.23 -25.50 -27.35
C GLY A 8 -4.23 -24.46 -26.82
N ALA A 9 -3.43 -23.88 -27.70
CA ALA A 9 -2.99 -22.48 -27.74
C ALA A 9 -1.86 -22.36 -28.77
N ASP A 10 -2.03 -21.49 -29.76
CA ASP A 10 -0.97 -21.13 -30.70
C ASP A 10 0.21 -20.49 -29.92
N PRO A 11 1.40 -21.10 -29.89
CA PRO A 11 2.52 -20.61 -29.07
C PRO A 11 3.02 -19.22 -29.49
N GLY A 12 2.60 -18.71 -30.65
CA GLY A 12 3.03 -17.40 -31.17
C GLY A 12 2.27 -16.19 -30.64
N ASN A 13 1.08 -16.36 -30.02
CA ASN A 13 0.28 -15.22 -29.53
C ASN A 13 -0.15 -15.36 -28.06
N PRO A 14 0.58 -14.72 -27.13
CA PRO A 14 0.27 -14.74 -25.70
C PRO A 14 -1.15 -14.24 -25.36
N ALA A 15 -1.76 -13.38 -26.19
CA ALA A 15 -3.11 -12.87 -25.96
C ALA A 15 -4.22 -13.92 -26.18
N LYS A 16 -3.92 -15.05 -26.82
CA LYS A 16 -4.85 -16.17 -27.04
C LYS A 16 -4.56 -17.36 -26.12
N SER A 17 -3.54 -17.26 -25.27
CA SER A 17 -3.12 -18.31 -24.35
C SER A 17 -3.79 -18.14 -22.98
N THR A 18 -3.81 -19.20 -22.17
CA THR A 18 -4.25 -19.08 -20.77
C THR A 18 -3.25 -18.22 -19.98
N ALA A 19 -3.69 -17.65 -18.85
CA ALA A 19 -2.81 -16.84 -18.00
C ALA A 19 -1.53 -17.61 -17.60
N SER A 20 -1.67 -18.88 -17.22
CA SER A 20 -0.54 -19.74 -16.88
C SER A 20 0.42 -19.96 -18.05
N GLN A 21 -0.09 -20.19 -19.27
CA GLN A 21 0.74 -20.33 -20.48
C GLN A 21 1.48 -19.03 -20.81
N ALA A 22 0.80 -17.89 -20.76
CA ALA A 22 1.40 -16.58 -20.98
C ALA A 22 2.51 -16.29 -19.94
N ASN A 23 2.23 -16.56 -18.66
CA ASN A 23 3.17 -16.33 -17.57
C ASN A 23 4.42 -17.21 -17.73
N GLU A 24 4.25 -18.48 -18.09
CA GLU A 24 5.37 -19.41 -18.30
C GLU A 24 6.31 -18.91 -19.40
N SER A 25 5.79 -18.43 -20.52
CA SER A 25 6.58 -17.85 -21.61
C SER A 25 7.45 -16.68 -21.13
N CYS A 26 6.93 -15.82 -20.24
CA CYS A 26 7.69 -14.73 -19.66
C CYS A 26 8.73 -15.23 -18.63
N LEU A 27 8.35 -16.19 -17.79
CA LEU A 27 9.18 -16.72 -16.71
C LEU A 27 10.36 -17.57 -17.21
N GLN A 28 10.32 -18.09 -18.44
CA GLN A 28 11.48 -18.75 -19.06
C GLN A 28 12.73 -17.88 -19.01
N CYS A 29 12.59 -16.56 -19.16
CA CYS A 29 13.70 -15.61 -19.09
C CYS A 29 13.69 -14.78 -17.79
N HIS A 30 12.52 -14.38 -17.28
CA HIS A 30 12.41 -13.45 -16.14
C HIS A 30 12.36 -14.13 -14.76
N SER A 31 12.35 -15.45 -14.68
CA SER A 31 12.32 -16.17 -13.39
C SER A 31 13.51 -15.89 -12.47
N ARG A 32 14.64 -15.42 -13.03
CA ARG A 32 15.85 -15.09 -12.28
C ARG A 32 15.91 -13.63 -11.82
N ASP A 33 14.96 -12.79 -12.23
CA ASP A 33 14.88 -11.42 -11.74
C ASP A 33 14.53 -11.45 -10.25
N ARG A 34 15.32 -10.75 -9.43
CA ARG A 34 15.11 -10.69 -7.97
C ARG A 34 13.70 -10.24 -7.63
N TYR A 35 13.13 -9.32 -8.41
CA TYR A 35 11.81 -8.78 -8.15
C TYR A 35 10.66 -9.69 -8.59
N ILE A 36 10.90 -10.67 -9.48
CA ILE A 36 9.88 -11.56 -10.08
C ILE A 36 10.05 -13.02 -9.58
N SER A 37 11.16 -13.32 -8.89
CA SER A 37 11.53 -14.65 -8.40
C SER A 37 10.44 -15.39 -7.63
N ASN A 38 9.58 -14.66 -6.92
CA ASN A 38 8.51 -15.21 -6.09
C ASN A 38 7.13 -15.24 -6.78
N TRP A 39 7.07 -15.03 -8.10
CA TRP A 39 5.80 -14.98 -8.83
C TRP A 39 5.04 -16.29 -8.68
N ARG A 40 5.74 -17.41 -8.87
CA ARG A 40 5.16 -18.76 -8.78
C ARG A 40 4.63 -18.99 -7.36
N GLY A 41 3.33 -19.23 -7.24
CA GLY A 41 2.65 -19.43 -5.95
C GLY A 41 2.29 -18.12 -5.22
N GLY A 42 2.64 -16.96 -5.80
CA GLY A 42 2.14 -15.66 -5.39
C GLY A 42 0.61 -15.58 -5.43
N LYS A 43 0.03 -14.54 -4.83
CA LYS A 43 -1.43 -14.38 -4.84
C LYS A 43 -1.98 -14.09 -6.23
N HIS A 44 -1.30 -13.29 -7.05
CA HIS A 44 -1.77 -13.02 -8.41
C HIS A 44 -1.68 -14.26 -9.32
N ASP A 45 -0.58 -15.00 -9.23
CA ASP A 45 -0.40 -16.28 -9.93
C ASP A 45 -1.50 -17.30 -9.57
N ARG A 46 -1.78 -17.47 -8.27
CA ARG A 46 -2.85 -18.37 -7.78
C ARG A 46 -4.27 -17.93 -8.12
N ASN A 47 -4.46 -16.70 -8.61
CA ASN A 47 -5.76 -16.18 -9.05
C ASN A 47 -5.79 -15.99 -10.58
N ASP A 48 -4.95 -16.73 -11.32
CA ASP A 48 -4.92 -16.75 -12.79
C ASP A 48 -4.74 -15.37 -13.44
N VAL A 49 -4.01 -14.47 -12.78
CA VAL A 49 -3.66 -13.17 -13.37
C VAL A 49 -2.50 -13.35 -14.33
N SER A 50 -2.65 -12.86 -15.56
CA SER A 50 -1.57 -12.88 -16.55
C SER A 50 -0.63 -11.70 -16.39
N CYS A 51 0.66 -11.88 -16.70
CA CYS A 51 1.62 -10.78 -16.83
C CYS A 51 1.11 -9.69 -17.78
N LEU A 52 0.39 -10.06 -18.84
CA LEU A 52 -0.15 -9.12 -19.84
C LEU A 52 -1.33 -8.28 -19.33
N SER A 53 -1.95 -8.68 -18.21
CA SER A 53 -2.98 -7.86 -17.57
C SER A 53 -2.39 -6.60 -16.93
N CYS A 54 -1.10 -6.63 -16.59
CA CYS A 54 -0.38 -5.50 -16.01
C CYS A 54 0.65 -4.91 -16.95
N HIS A 55 1.26 -5.72 -17.84
CA HIS A 55 2.37 -5.31 -18.72
C HIS A 55 1.99 -5.31 -20.20
N SER A 56 2.61 -4.42 -20.98
CA SER A 56 2.52 -4.37 -22.44
C SER A 56 3.88 -4.62 -23.07
N VAL A 57 4.02 -5.75 -23.76
CA VAL A 57 5.25 -6.11 -24.48
C VAL A 57 5.40 -5.40 -25.82
N HIS A 58 4.32 -4.81 -26.35
CA HIS A 58 4.38 -3.88 -27.46
C HIS A 58 4.44 -2.45 -26.90
N HIS A 59 5.63 -1.84 -26.90
CA HIS A 59 5.73 -0.39 -26.83
C HIS A 59 5.17 0.12 -28.15
N THR A 60 3.95 0.66 -28.18
CA THR A 60 3.47 1.67 -29.14
C THR A 60 1.95 1.76 -29.14
N LYS A 61 1.43 2.63 -28.29
CA LYS A 61 0.35 3.60 -28.60
C LYS A 61 0.44 4.77 -27.62
N PHE A 62 0.87 4.47 -26.40
CA PHE A 62 0.88 5.39 -25.27
C PHE A 62 2.07 6.37 -25.27
N SER A 63 3.29 5.91 -25.57
CA SER A 63 4.46 6.81 -25.75
C SER A 63 4.27 7.77 -26.93
N GLN A 64 3.59 7.33 -27.99
CA GLN A 64 3.26 8.16 -29.16
C GLN A 64 2.13 9.16 -28.88
N SER A 65 1.10 8.78 -28.10
CA SER A 65 -0.01 9.70 -27.78
C SER A 65 0.41 10.80 -26.80
N ILE A 66 1.27 10.51 -25.83
CA ILE A 66 1.83 11.52 -24.91
C ILE A 66 2.75 12.50 -25.67
N ALA A 67 3.57 12.00 -26.60
CA ALA A 67 4.38 12.84 -27.49
C ALA A 67 3.53 13.74 -28.41
N ALA A 68 2.32 13.29 -28.79
CA ALA A 68 1.38 14.08 -29.59
C ALA A 68 0.59 15.10 -28.76
N SER A 69 0.26 14.79 -27.50
CA SER A 69 -0.55 15.67 -26.63
C SER A 69 0.26 16.77 -25.92
N HIS A 70 1.55 16.58 -25.64
CA HIS A 70 2.40 17.60 -25.00
C HIS A 70 2.90 18.72 -25.94
N LYS A 71 2.55 18.70 -27.23
CA LYS A 71 2.84 19.83 -28.16
C LYS A 71 1.89 21.03 -28.01
N ARG A 72 0.91 20.98 -27.10
CA ARG A 72 -0.03 22.10 -26.85
C ARG A 72 -0.11 22.40 -25.35
N SER A 73 0.32 23.61 -24.97
CA SER A 73 0.22 24.23 -23.62
C SER A 73 1.35 23.85 -22.65
N VAL A 74 2.13 24.74 -22.01
CA VAL A 74 2.17 26.20 -21.83
C VAL A 74 3.56 26.55 -21.25
N GLY A 75 4.11 27.71 -21.62
CA GLY A 75 5.03 28.56 -20.82
C GLY A 75 6.21 27.97 -20.03
N ASN A 76 7.44 28.29 -20.47
CA ASN A 76 8.67 28.47 -19.68
C ASN A 76 8.90 27.60 -18.42
N GLY A 77 8.69 26.29 -18.55
CA GLY A 77 9.16 25.30 -17.60
C GLY A 77 9.31 23.98 -18.34
N SER A 78 10.47 23.75 -18.95
CA SER A 78 10.81 22.46 -19.51
C SER A 78 10.88 21.45 -18.38
N LEU A 79 9.77 20.76 -18.10
CA LEU A 79 9.83 19.51 -17.36
C LEU A 79 10.61 18.56 -18.26
N ASP A 80 11.87 18.35 -17.92
CA ASP A 80 12.76 17.45 -18.64
C ASP A 80 12.22 16.02 -18.51
N LEU A 81 11.43 15.62 -19.51
CA LEU A 81 10.88 14.28 -19.64
C LEU A 81 11.97 13.23 -19.93
N THR A 82 13.24 13.63 -20.04
CA THR A 82 14.38 12.70 -20.17
C THR A 82 14.92 12.22 -18.82
N GLU A 83 14.48 12.81 -17.70
CA GLU A 83 14.84 12.37 -16.34
C GLU A 83 13.75 11.47 -15.71
N VAL A 84 12.88 10.84 -16.51
CA VAL A 84 12.06 9.71 -16.08
C VAL A 84 12.94 8.47 -16.05
N LYS A 85 13.63 8.27 -14.93
CA LYS A 85 14.49 7.11 -14.66
C LYS A 85 13.67 5.81 -14.78
N SER A 86 13.74 5.22 -15.97
CA SER A 86 13.01 4.05 -16.50
C SER A 86 11.47 4.18 -16.50
N PRO A 87 10.79 3.93 -17.64
CA PRO A 87 9.33 3.78 -17.64
C PRO A 87 9.03 2.44 -16.97
N GLU A 88 8.90 2.45 -15.65
CA GLU A 88 8.87 1.30 -14.73
C GLU A 88 8.25 0.03 -15.38
N SER A 89 9.11 -0.81 -15.96
CA SER A 89 8.84 -2.18 -16.39
C SER A 89 7.64 -2.40 -17.32
N MET A 90 7.44 -1.58 -18.35
CA MET A 90 6.45 -1.87 -19.42
C MET A 90 5.02 -2.05 -18.91
N LEU A 91 4.55 -1.21 -17.97
CA LEU A 91 3.17 -1.28 -17.52
C LEU A 91 2.16 -0.97 -18.65
N SER A 92 0.98 -1.56 -18.54
CA SER A 92 -0.16 -1.39 -19.44
C SER A 92 -0.93 -0.07 -19.23
N SER A 93 -0.57 0.69 -18.20
CA SER A 93 -1.16 2.00 -17.89
C SER A 93 -0.10 3.02 -17.46
N LEU A 94 -0.50 4.29 -17.35
CA LEU A 94 0.42 5.41 -17.09
C LEU A 94 1.09 5.34 -15.71
N THR A 95 0.42 4.76 -14.72
CA THR A 95 0.90 4.71 -13.34
C THR A 95 0.68 3.33 -12.74
N VAL A 96 1.52 2.97 -11.76
CA VAL A 96 1.33 1.75 -10.95
C VAL A 96 -0.07 1.72 -10.34
N ASP A 97 -0.52 2.84 -9.77
CA ASP A 97 -1.81 2.93 -9.11
C ASP A 97 -2.99 2.70 -10.07
N GLU A 98 -2.95 3.27 -11.27
CA GLU A 98 -3.99 3.03 -12.26
C GLU A 98 -4.05 1.55 -12.66
N THR A 99 -2.89 0.92 -12.86
CA THR A 99 -2.78 -0.51 -13.20
C THR A 99 -3.46 -1.37 -12.12
N CYS A 100 -3.09 -1.17 -10.85
CA CYS A 100 -3.61 -1.96 -9.73
C CYS A 100 -5.10 -1.70 -9.47
N LEU A 101 -5.52 -0.43 -9.48
CA LEU A 101 -6.87 -0.04 -9.11
C LEU A 101 -7.94 -0.42 -10.15
N ARG A 102 -7.56 -0.78 -11.38
CA ARG A 102 -8.48 -1.36 -12.38
C ARG A 102 -9.20 -2.60 -11.85
N CYS A 103 -8.49 -3.43 -11.08
CA CYS A 103 -9.06 -4.62 -10.45
C CYS A 103 -9.35 -4.40 -8.95
N HIS A 104 -8.46 -3.72 -8.21
CA HIS A 104 -8.62 -3.46 -6.77
C HIS A 104 -9.56 -2.27 -6.47
N SER A 105 -10.84 -2.46 -6.82
CA SER A 105 -11.89 -1.43 -6.69
C SER A 105 -12.20 -1.06 -5.23
N ASP A 106 -12.00 -1.97 -4.28
CA ASP A 106 -12.13 -1.72 -2.85
C ASP A 106 -11.06 -0.74 -2.35
N LYS A 107 -9.81 -0.91 -2.80
CA LYS A 107 -8.72 0.01 -2.48
C LYS A 107 -8.90 1.36 -3.14
N ARG A 108 -9.44 1.39 -4.37
CA ARG A 108 -9.81 2.63 -5.04
C ARG A 108 -10.75 3.48 -4.19
N LYS A 109 -11.77 2.85 -3.58
CA LYS A 109 -12.71 3.54 -2.68
C LYS A 109 -12.02 4.04 -1.41
N ALA A 110 -11.13 3.25 -0.81
CA ALA A 110 -10.38 3.66 0.38
C ALA A 110 -9.50 4.89 0.12
N PHE A 111 -8.84 4.96 -1.05
CA PHE A 111 -8.01 6.10 -1.43
C PHE A 111 -8.78 7.39 -1.74
N LEU A 112 -10.11 7.34 -1.84
CA LEU A 112 -10.97 8.52 -1.93
C LEU A 112 -11.44 9.03 -0.56
N GLN A 113 -11.09 8.33 0.52
CA GLN A 113 -11.42 8.76 1.87
C GLN A 113 -10.54 9.94 2.31
N ARG A 114 -10.94 10.59 3.40
CA ARG A 114 -10.33 11.85 3.88
C ARG A 114 -8.84 11.74 4.21
N SER A 115 -8.42 10.65 4.84
CA SER A 115 -7.03 10.42 5.24
C SER A 115 -6.53 9.21 4.47
N THR A 116 -5.46 9.39 3.68
CA THR A 116 -4.88 8.35 2.83
C THR A 116 -3.37 8.51 2.75
N HIS A 117 -2.67 7.44 2.41
CA HIS A 117 -1.23 7.44 2.16
C HIS A 117 -0.87 8.04 0.79
N LEU A 118 -1.77 7.94 -0.21
CA LEU A 118 -1.59 8.62 -1.50
C LEU A 118 -1.81 10.13 -1.35
N PHE A 119 -0.78 10.82 -0.87
CA PHE A 119 -0.68 12.27 -0.93
C PHE A 119 -0.60 12.70 -2.39
N ARG A 120 -1.74 13.01 -2.99
CA ARG A 120 -1.79 13.75 -4.25
C ARG A 120 -1.36 15.18 -3.93
N THR A 121 -0.13 15.51 -4.27
CA THR A 121 0.36 16.90 -4.21
C THR A 121 -0.45 17.78 -5.16
N GLU A 122 -0.28 19.11 -5.07
CA GLU A 122 -0.86 20.07 -6.03
C GLU A 122 -0.55 19.73 -7.49
N ASN A 123 0.57 19.06 -7.74
CA ASN A 123 1.00 18.56 -9.06
C ASN A 123 0.52 17.13 -9.37
N LYS A 124 -0.35 16.55 -8.54
CA LYS A 124 -0.93 15.18 -8.66
C LYS A 124 0.11 14.04 -8.68
N ILE A 125 1.36 14.29 -8.27
CA ILE A 125 2.38 13.26 -8.13
C ILE A 125 2.26 12.65 -6.73
N ALA A 126 1.95 11.35 -6.67
CA ALA A 126 1.91 10.59 -5.43
C ALA A 126 3.35 10.23 -5.01
N LYS A 127 3.76 10.62 -3.80
CA LYS A 127 5.08 10.25 -3.25
C LYS A 127 5.22 8.77 -2.89
N MET A 128 4.12 8.02 -2.95
CA MET A 128 4.08 6.58 -2.71
C MET A 128 2.99 5.95 -3.56
N ASN A 129 3.23 4.72 -4.00
CA ASN A 129 2.33 3.95 -4.83
C ASN A 129 2.06 2.57 -4.21
N CYS A 130 1.20 1.78 -4.84
CA CYS A 130 0.89 0.42 -4.38
C CYS A 130 2.15 -0.45 -4.21
N ALA A 131 3.11 -0.31 -5.13
CA ALA A 131 4.34 -1.07 -5.15
C ALA A 131 5.34 -0.65 -4.07
N SER A 132 5.15 0.50 -3.41
CA SER A 132 6.00 0.92 -2.27
C SER A 132 5.81 0.05 -1.03
N CYS A 133 4.64 -0.60 -0.88
CA CYS A 133 4.35 -1.49 0.25
C CYS A 133 4.17 -2.95 -0.19
N HIS A 134 3.61 -3.17 -1.38
CA HIS A 134 3.35 -4.51 -1.91
C HIS A 134 4.34 -4.87 -3.02
N ASN A 135 4.74 -6.14 -3.08
CA ASN A 135 5.38 -6.68 -4.27
C ASN A 135 4.33 -7.50 -5.07
N PRO A 136 3.84 -6.97 -6.21
CA PRO A 136 2.82 -7.65 -7.02
C PRO A 136 3.31 -8.98 -7.61
N HIS A 137 4.62 -9.21 -7.65
CA HIS A 137 5.24 -10.42 -8.15
C HIS A 137 5.58 -11.46 -7.08
N GLY A 138 5.01 -11.36 -5.87
CA GLY A 138 5.23 -12.38 -4.83
C GLY A 138 5.93 -11.85 -3.60
N GLY A 139 5.40 -10.80 -2.97
CA GLY A 139 5.93 -10.35 -1.68
C GLY A 139 5.93 -11.47 -0.65
N GLU A 140 7.02 -11.59 0.11
CA GLU A 140 7.19 -12.63 1.15
C GLU A 140 6.23 -12.43 2.32
N GLY A 141 5.78 -11.20 2.54
CA GLY A 141 4.90 -10.86 3.65
C GLY A 141 3.44 -11.21 3.43
N PRO A 142 2.62 -11.12 4.50
CA PRO A 142 1.18 -11.32 4.39
C PRO A 142 0.60 -10.35 3.37
N LYS A 143 -0.34 -10.81 2.54
CA LYS A 143 -0.95 -10.00 1.47
C LYS A 143 0.09 -9.39 0.50
N MET A 144 1.17 -10.12 0.23
CA MET A 144 2.19 -9.74 -0.74
C MET A 144 2.94 -8.46 -0.36
N LEU A 145 3.17 -8.22 0.94
CA LEU A 145 3.99 -7.11 1.39
C LEU A 145 5.46 -7.33 1.01
N GLN A 146 6.20 -6.23 0.81
CA GLN A 146 7.61 -6.28 0.50
C GLN A 146 8.45 -6.83 1.65
N SER A 147 8.11 -6.50 2.91
CA SER A 147 8.76 -7.08 4.08
C SER A 147 8.03 -8.32 4.57
N ARG A 148 8.70 -9.14 5.37
CA ARG A 148 8.17 -10.39 5.91
C ARG A 148 7.01 -10.17 6.87
N THR A 149 7.02 -9.06 7.61
CA THR A 149 5.94 -8.67 8.52
C THR A 149 5.32 -7.32 8.16
N LEU A 150 4.11 -7.12 8.67
CA LEU A 150 3.36 -5.87 8.51
C LEU A 150 4.09 -4.71 9.17
N ASN A 151 4.50 -4.87 10.42
CA ASN A 151 5.15 -3.81 11.19
C ASN A 151 6.50 -3.40 10.56
N GLU A 152 7.31 -4.37 10.10
CA GLU A 152 8.55 -4.06 9.37
C GLU A 152 8.30 -3.22 8.13
N THR A 153 7.22 -3.51 7.37
CA THR A 153 6.86 -2.71 6.21
C THR A 153 6.58 -1.26 6.62
N CYS A 154 5.85 -1.04 7.71
CA CYS A 154 5.61 0.30 8.23
C CYS A 154 6.90 0.99 8.69
N PHE A 155 7.80 0.26 9.35
CA PHE A 155 9.06 0.80 9.87
C PHE A 155 10.10 1.15 8.81
N GLN A 156 9.92 0.73 7.55
CA GLN A 156 10.76 1.22 6.45
C GLN A 156 10.69 2.75 6.31
N CYS A 157 9.55 3.34 6.66
CA CYS A 157 9.35 4.79 6.65
C CYS A 157 9.13 5.36 8.06
N HIS A 158 8.37 4.66 8.91
CA HIS A 158 8.05 5.08 10.28
C HIS A 158 9.04 4.50 11.30
N ALA A 159 10.33 4.72 11.08
CA ALA A 159 11.40 4.18 11.90
C ALA A 159 11.28 4.60 13.38
N GLU A 160 10.71 5.79 13.64
CA GLU A 160 10.48 6.32 14.98
C GLU A 160 9.47 5.52 15.81
N LYS A 161 8.79 4.54 15.20
CA LYS A 161 7.79 3.68 15.86
C LYS A 161 8.29 2.26 16.15
N ARG A 162 9.52 1.92 15.74
CA ARG A 162 10.06 0.54 15.77
C ARG A 162 10.38 0.01 17.17
N GLY A 163 10.62 0.90 18.14
CA GLY A 163 11.07 0.49 19.47
C GLY A 163 12.48 -0.13 19.47
N PRO A 164 12.93 -0.71 20.60
CA PRO A 164 12.15 -0.97 21.81
C PRO A 164 11.88 0.30 22.61
N PHE A 165 10.67 0.44 23.13
CA PHE A 165 10.36 1.50 24.09
C PHE A 165 10.40 0.95 25.52
N LEU A 166 10.73 1.79 26.51
CA LEU A 166 10.65 1.40 27.92
C LEU A 166 9.23 1.00 28.32
N TRP A 167 8.26 1.76 27.85
CA TRP A 167 6.83 1.51 27.99
C TRP A 167 6.22 1.34 26.61
N GLU A 168 5.90 0.10 26.27
CA GLU A 168 5.33 -0.24 24.97
C GLU A 168 3.80 -0.29 25.05
N HIS A 169 3.14 0.19 24.01
CA HIS A 169 1.70 0.02 23.88
C HIS A 169 1.43 -1.30 23.15
N ALA A 170 1.02 -2.34 23.88
CA ALA A 170 0.94 -3.72 23.37
C ALA A 170 0.31 -3.86 21.95
N PRO A 171 -0.87 -3.27 21.65
CA PRO A 171 -1.42 -3.28 20.29
C PRO A 171 -0.50 -2.80 19.16
N VAL A 172 0.41 -1.87 19.44
CA VAL A 172 1.35 -1.32 18.44
C VAL A 172 2.43 -2.34 18.10
N GLN A 173 2.89 -3.11 19.10
CA GLN A 173 3.87 -4.18 18.88
C GLN A 173 3.29 -5.36 18.12
N GLU A 174 1.99 -5.63 18.31
CA GLU A 174 1.31 -6.73 17.62
C GLU A 174 1.00 -6.38 16.16
N SER A 175 0.33 -5.25 15.92
CA SER A 175 -0.05 -4.85 14.56
C SER A 175 -0.46 -3.38 14.49
N CYS A 176 0.20 -2.61 13.62
CA CYS A 176 -0.22 -1.23 13.33
C CYS A 176 -1.67 -1.16 12.79
N MET A 177 -2.15 -2.23 12.13
CA MET A 177 -3.49 -2.27 11.54
C MET A 177 -4.62 -2.45 12.56
N THR A 178 -4.31 -2.73 13.82
CA THR A 178 -5.32 -2.71 14.90
C THR A 178 -5.97 -1.33 15.02
N CYS A 179 -5.16 -0.28 14.85
CA CYS A 179 -5.58 1.11 14.94
C CYS A 179 -5.66 1.82 13.59
N HIS A 180 -4.81 1.45 12.63
CA HIS A 180 -4.69 2.15 11.34
C HIS A 180 -5.25 1.34 10.15
N ALA A 181 -5.85 2.04 9.20
CA ALA A 181 -6.28 1.55 7.91
C ALA A 181 -5.33 2.10 6.82
N PRO A 182 -4.27 1.37 6.43
CA PRO A 182 -3.17 1.92 5.63
C PRO A 182 -3.58 2.39 4.22
N HIS A 183 -4.70 1.90 3.68
CA HIS A 183 -5.19 2.36 2.38
C HIS A 183 -6.04 3.62 2.48
N GLY A 184 -6.68 3.87 3.61
CA GLY A 184 -7.56 5.02 3.76
C GLY A 184 -8.51 4.89 4.94
N SER A 185 -8.89 6.04 5.49
CA SER A 185 -9.98 6.16 6.44
C SER A 185 -10.62 7.54 6.36
N ASN A 186 -11.89 7.62 6.77
CA ASN A 186 -12.57 8.90 6.99
C ASN A 186 -12.07 9.62 8.26
N ASN A 187 -11.46 8.87 9.19
CA ASN A 187 -10.88 9.44 10.40
C ASN A 187 -9.48 9.97 10.11
N ALA A 188 -9.05 10.98 10.87
CA ALA A 188 -7.70 11.54 10.77
C ALA A 188 -6.63 10.47 11.06
N ALA A 189 -5.42 10.65 10.50
CA ALA A 189 -4.28 9.75 10.70
C ALA A 189 -4.60 8.28 10.38
N LEU A 190 -5.47 8.04 9.39
CA LEU A 190 -5.84 6.71 8.92
C LEU A 190 -6.49 5.83 9.99
N LEU A 191 -7.09 6.38 11.04
CA LEU A 191 -7.61 5.56 12.14
C LEU A 191 -8.84 4.73 11.73
N THR A 192 -8.94 3.48 12.17
CA THR A 192 -10.10 2.61 11.88
C THR A 192 -11.40 3.13 12.51
N ARG A 193 -11.29 3.86 13.62
CA ARG A 193 -12.39 4.51 14.35
C ARG A 193 -12.00 5.92 14.77
N ARG A 194 -12.95 6.73 15.24
CA ARG A 194 -12.65 8.01 15.89
C ARG A 194 -11.84 7.76 17.17
N THR A 195 -10.94 8.67 17.52
CA THR A 195 -9.98 8.51 18.62
C THR A 195 -10.61 8.02 19.91
N HIS A 196 -11.68 8.66 20.40
CA HIS A 196 -12.33 8.26 21.66
C HIS A 196 -12.87 6.81 21.61
N GLN A 197 -13.56 6.43 20.54
CA GLN A 197 -14.14 5.10 20.37
C GLN A 197 -13.05 4.04 20.18
N LEU A 198 -11.93 4.41 19.54
CA LEU A 198 -10.80 3.51 19.32
C LEU A 198 -10.19 3.07 20.65
N CYS A 199 -9.92 4.02 21.55
CA CYS A 199 -9.36 3.72 22.85
C CYS A 199 -10.33 2.88 23.70
N GLN A 200 -11.63 3.18 23.64
CA GLN A 200 -12.67 2.47 24.38
C GLN A 200 -12.90 1.02 23.94
N VAL A 201 -12.37 0.58 22.79
CA VAL A 201 -12.41 -0.84 22.40
C VAL A 201 -11.70 -1.71 23.43
N CYS A 202 -10.58 -1.24 23.99
CA CYS A 202 -9.79 -1.99 24.96
C CYS A 202 -9.86 -1.38 26.37
N HIS A 203 -9.93 -0.05 26.47
CA HIS A 203 -9.97 0.65 27.75
C HIS A 203 -11.42 0.90 28.18
N ILE A 204 -12.08 -0.14 28.72
CA ILE A 204 -13.50 -0.06 29.11
C ILE A 204 -13.73 0.51 30.52
N ASN A 205 -12.73 0.46 31.41
CA ASN A 205 -12.85 0.90 32.81
C ASN A 205 -12.19 2.27 33.08
N MET A 206 -12.29 3.22 32.14
CA MET A 206 -11.61 4.52 32.27
C MET A 206 -12.24 5.45 33.32
N LEU A 207 -13.54 5.34 33.57
CA LEU A 207 -14.29 6.22 34.49
C LEU A 207 -13.77 6.19 35.93
N ALA A 208 -13.23 5.04 36.37
CA ALA A 208 -12.61 4.92 37.69
C ALA A 208 -11.31 5.73 37.84
N ARG A 209 -10.68 6.12 36.72
CA ARG A 209 -9.39 6.85 36.70
C ARG A 209 -9.51 8.27 36.15
N HIS A 210 -10.67 8.64 35.64
CA HIS A 210 -10.93 9.94 35.03
C HIS A 210 -12.32 10.39 35.47
N GLN A 211 -12.39 11.22 36.52
CA GLN A 211 -13.62 11.90 36.89
C GLN A 211 -13.94 12.95 35.83
N THR A 212 -15.19 12.98 35.35
CA THR A 212 -15.70 14.08 34.54
C THR A 212 -15.75 15.33 35.42
N VAL A 213 -14.72 16.18 35.33
CA VAL A 213 -14.65 17.41 36.12
C VAL A 213 -15.65 18.41 35.53
N ALA A 214 -16.62 18.83 36.34
CA ALA A 214 -17.51 19.98 36.14
C ALA A 214 -17.99 20.21 34.69
N GLY A 215 -18.82 19.29 34.16
CA GLY A 215 -19.60 19.53 32.94
C GLY A 215 -18.84 19.49 31.61
N PHE A 216 -17.52 19.24 31.61
CA PHE A 216 -16.74 19.04 30.39
C PHE A 216 -16.40 17.57 30.18
N ASP A 217 -16.82 17.03 29.04
CA ASP A 217 -16.43 15.69 28.60
C ASP A 217 -15.01 15.71 28.01
N VAL A 218 -14.03 15.48 28.90
CA VAL A 218 -12.61 15.36 28.53
C VAL A 218 -12.32 14.23 27.54
N PHE A 219 -13.22 13.27 27.39
CA PHE A 219 -13.04 12.14 26.48
C PHE A 219 -13.44 12.47 25.05
N THR A 220 -14.29 13.47 24.81
CA THR A 220 -14.73 13.84 23.46
C THR A 220 -14.23 15.20 23.00
N PHE A 221 -13.62 15.99 23.91
CA PHE A 221 -13.11 17.32 23.59
C PHE A 221 -11.82 17.32 22.75
N ASN A 222 -11.81 18.08 21.64
CA ASN A 222 -10.68 18.27 20.73
C ASN A 222 -10.01 16.95 20.28
N ARG A 223 -8.73 16.71 20.63
CA ARG A 223 -8.01 15.47 20.29
C ARG A 223 -8.35 14.31 21.23
N SER A 224 -9.37 14.45 22.08
CA SER A 224 -9.85 13.39 22.98
C SER A 224 -8.70 12.90 23.88
N CYS A 225 -8.49 11.59 24.00
CA CYS A 225 -7.51 10.96 24.87
C CYS A 225 -6.08 11.47 24.62
N VAL A 226 -5.73 11.79 23.37
CA VAL A 226 -4.35 12.18 23.01
C VAL A 226 -4.02 13.63 23.36
N ASN A 227 -4.95 14.39 23.96
CA ASN A 227 -4.63 15.68 24.60
C ASN A 227 -3.67 15.48 25.78
N CYS A 228 -3.84 14.39 26.53
CA CYS A 228 -3.00 14.05 27.69
C CYS A 228 -2.12 12.84 27.41
N HIS A 229 -2.61 11.86 26.65
CA HIS A 229 -1.87 10.65 26.26
C HIS A 229 -1.21 10.82 24.89
N SER A 230 -0.17 11.65 24.80
CA SER A 230 0.48 11.97 23.53
C SER A 230 1.37 10.85 22.99
N GLN A 231 1.95 10.02 23.87
CA GLN A 231 2.94 8.98 23.52
C GLN A 231 2.31 7.60 23.33
N ILE A 232 1.15 7.51 22.65
CA ILE A 232 0.41 6.24 22.47
C ILE A 232 1.14 5.15 21.68
N HIS A 233 2.23 5.47 21.00
CA HIS A 233 3.04 4.49 20.25
C HIS A 233 4.20 3.90 21.08
N GLY A 234 4.38 4.39 22.31
CA GLY A 234 5.46 4.01 23.21
C GLY A 234 6.14 5.21 23.84
N SER A 235 6.63 5.04 25.07
CA SER A 235 7.35 6.07 25.82
C SER A 235 8.64 5.52 26.41
N ASN A 236 9.71 6.32 26.37
CA ASN A 236 10.99 6.03 27.02
C ASN A 236 11.16 6.77 28.36
N HIS A 237 10.15 7.53 28.79
CA HIS A 237 10.21 8.24 30.05
C HIS A 237 10.04 7.26 31.23
N PRO A 238 10.80 7.37 32.34
CA PRO A 238 10.65 6.47 33.49
C PRO A 238 9.21 6.41 34.04
N SER A 239 8.53 7.56 34.13
CA SER A 239 7.10 7.66 34.45
C SER A 239 6.15 7.58 33.24
N GLY A 240 6.57 6.98 32.13
CA GLY A 240 5.85 6.93 30.84
C GLY A 240 4.81 5.82 30.72
N LYS A 241 4.57 5.03 31.78
CA LYS A 241 3.65 3.87 31.77
C LYS A 241 2.22 4.21 31.31
N ALA A 242 1.77 5.44 31.56
CA ALA A 242 0.45 5.91 31.13
C ALA A 242 0.49 6.68 29.80
N PHE A 243 1.60 6.73 29.07
CA PHE A 243 1.75 7.41 27.77
C PHE A 243 1.50 8.93 27.79
N THR A 244 1.67 9.58 28.94
CA THR A 244 1.48 11.03 29.08
C THR A 244 2.69 11.87 28.68
N ARG A 245 3.86 11.24 28.60
CA ARG A 245 5.16 11.82 28.27
C ARG A 245 6.14 10.72 27.90
#